data_AF-A0A6M0BHT9-F1
#
_entry.id   AF-A0A6M0BHT9-F1
#
_cell.length_a   1.000
_cell.length_b   1.000
_cell.length_c   1.000
_cell.angle_alpha   90.00
_cell.angle_beta   90.00
_cell.angle_gamma   90.00
#
_symmetry.space_group_name_H-M   'P 1'
#
loop_
_entity.id
_entity.type
_entity.pdbx_description
1 polymer ?
#
loop_
_entity_poly.entity_id
_entity_poly.type
_entity_poly.pdbx_seq_one_letter_code
_entity_poly.pdbx_strand_id
1 'polypeptide(L)'
;MTNYEIETQEWWVERWNDLLNSYRFKKRLERGRIYAKEGNILSIDFLGPQVVAKVQGTAPEPYELTISIEPFTEEDWNYVVQ
;
A
#
# COMPACT_ATOMS: atom_id res chain seq x y z
N MET A 1 13.31 -17.09 -10.72
CA MET A 1 12.08 -16.65 -10.04
C MET A 1 12.14 -17.21 -8.64
N THR A 2 12.52 -16.40 -7.66
CA THR A 2 12.61 -16.80 -6.26
C THR A 2 11.19 -16.95 -5.73
N ASN A 3 10.78 -18.18 -5.39
CA ASN A 3 9.54 -18.42 -4.67
C ASN A 3 9.70 -17.82 -3.27
N TYR A 4 8.96 -16.75 -3.00
CA TYR A 4 8.84 -16.19 -1.66
C TYR A 4 7.83 -17.06 -0.91
N GLU A 5 8.30 -18.09 -0.20
CA GLU A 5 7.46 -18.86 0.71
C GLU A 5 7.20 -17.99 1.96
N ILE A 6 5.95 -17.55 2.12
CA ILE A 6 5.51 -16.86 3.34
C ILE A 6 5.25 -17.98 4.37
N GLU A 7 6.23 -18.24 5.23
CA GLU A 7 6.23 -19.41 6.13
C GLU A 7 5.08 -19.42 7.15
N THR A 8 4.51 -18.26 7.49
CA THR A 8 3.25 -18.12 8.21
C THR A 8 2.76 -16.70 7.98
N GLN A 9 1.49 -16.52 7.60
CA GLN A 9 0.95 -15.17 7.43
C GLN A 9 0.67 -14.61 8.84
N GLU A 10 1.44 -13.62 9.27
CA GLU A 10 1.21 -12.92 10.54
C GLU A 10 -0.27 -12.52 10.66
N TRP A 11 -0.85 -12.65 11.85
CA TRP A 11 -2.29 -12.40 12.08
C TRP A 11 -2.73 -11.02 11.59
N TRP A 12 -1.84 -10.02 11.68
CA TRP A 12 -2.11 -8.67 11.23
C TRP A 12 -2.15 -8.55 9.70
N VAL A 13 -1.44 -9.41 8.96
CA VAL A 13 -1.47 -9.44 7.49
C VAL A 13 -2.81 -9.98 7.00
N GLU A 14 -3.33 -11.04 7.62
CA GLU A 14 -4.69 -11.52 7.35
C GLU A 14 -5.72 -10.43 7.65
N ARG A 15 -5.64 -9.82 8.83
CA ARG A 15 -6.56 -8.75 9.24
C ARG A 15 -6.51 -7.54 8.31
N TRP A 16 -5.32 -7.17 7.85
CA TRP A 16 -5.10 -6.10 6.88
C TRP A 16 -5.70 -6.43 5.52
N ASN A 17 -5.49 -7.65 5.02
CA ASN A 17 -6.08 -8.11 3.77
C ASN A 17 -7.61 -8.14 3.83
N ASP A 18 -8.19 -8.63 4.94
CA ASP A 18 -9.63 -8.64 5.15
C ASP A 18 -10.20 -7.22 5.15
N LEU A 19 -9.53 -6.29 5.85
CA LEU A 19 -9.92 -4.88 5.85
C LEU A 19 -9.92 -4.32 4.43
N LEU A 20 -8.83 -4.48 3.69
CA LEU A 20 -8.73 -4.02 2.29
C LEU A 20 -9.82 -4.63 1.39
N ASN A 21 -10.16 -5.90 1.60
CA ASN A 21 -11.18 -6.61 0.84
C ASN A 21 -12.61 -6.22 1.23
N SER A 22 -12.82 -5.76 2.47
CA SER A 22 -14.13 -5.32 2.97
C SER A 22 -14.58 -3.97 2.39
N TYR A 23 -13.64 -3.12 1.96
CA TYR A 23 -13.97 -1.82 1.39
C TYR A 23 -14.60 -1.93 0.00
N ARG A 24 -15.50 -0.98 -0.32
CA ARG A 24 -16.12 -0.81 -1.65
C ARG A 24 -15.12 -0.53 -2.78
N PHE A 25 -13.83 -0.39 -2.48
CA PHE A 25 -12.75 -0.12 -3.41
C PHE A 25 -12.10 -1.37 -4.01
N LYS A 26 -12.67 -2.58 -3.81
CA LYS A 26 -12.13 -3.85 -4.37
C LYS A 26 -11.68 -3.73 -5.84
N LYS A 27 -12.50 -3.14 -6.71
CA LYS A 27 -12.15 -2.90 -8.14
C LYS A 27 -10.98 -1.93 -8.33
N ARG A 28 -10.83 -0.90 -7.47
CA ARG A 28 -9.71 0.04 -7.52
C ARG A 28 -8.40 -0.63 -7.08
N LEU A 29 -8.45 -1.43 -6.02
CA LEU A 29 -7.28 -2.19 -5.54
C LEU A 29 -6.82 -3.22 -6.56
N GLU A 30 -7.77 -3.92 -7.20
CA GLU A 30 -7.46 -4.85 -8.29
C GLU A 30 -6.75 -4.16 -9.46
N ARG A 31 -7.29 -3.02 -9.93
CA ARG A 31 -6.61 -2.22 -10.96
C ARG A 31 -5.24 -1.71 -10.52
N GLY A 32 -5.11 -1.25 -9.27
CA GLY A 32 -3.82 -0.80 -8.72
C GLY A 32 -2.77 -1.91 -8.74
N ARG A 33 -3.15 -3.14 -8.38
CA ARG A 33 -2.27 -4.31 -8.48
C ARG A 33 -1.83 -4.61 -9.91
N ILE A 34 -2.74 -4.50 -10.88
CA ILE A 34 -2.43 -4.66 -12.30
C ILE A 34 -1.45 -3.58 -12.75
N TYR A 35 -1.74 -2.31 -12.43
CA TYR A 35 -0.87 -1.16 -12.75
C TYR A 35 0.56 -1.34 -12.23
N ALA A 36 0.70 -1.79 -10.99
CA ALA A 36 2.00 -2.08 -10.39
C ALA A 36 2.74 -3.20 -11.14
N LYS A 37 2.03 -4.30 -11.46
CA LYS A 37 2.62 -5.45 -12.19
C LYS A 37 3.02 -5.12 -13.62
N GLU A 38 2.31 -4.19 -14.27
CA GLU A 38 2.61 -3.72 -15.62
C GLU A 38 3.78 -2.73 -15.67
N GLY A 39 4.37 -2.36 -14.53
CA GLY A 39 5.49 -1.42 -14.46
C GLY A 39 5.11 0.05 -14.55
N ASN A 40 3.83 0.37 -14.37
CA ASN A 40 3.35 1.77 -14.41
C ASN A 40 3.74 2.55 -13.14
N ILE A 41 4.23 1.90 -12.09
CA ILE A 41 4.80 2.57 -10.92
C ILE A 41 6.31 2.68 -11.14
N LEU A 42 6.78 3.89 -11.42
CA LEU A 42 8.17 4.17 -11.80
C LEU A 42 9.08 4.29 -10.57
N SER A 43 8.56 4.84 -9.47
CA SER A 43 9.25 4.89 -8.17
C SER A 43 8.25 4.94 -7.02
N ILE A 44 8.70 4.49 -5.85
CA ILE A 44 8.01 4.65 -4.57
C ILE A 44 9.06 5.07 -3.54
N ASP A 45 8.83 6.22 -2.92
CA ASP A 45 9.70 6.82 -1.92
C ASP A 45 8.93 6.94 -0.59
N PHE A 46 9.50 6.40 0.49
CA PHE A 46 8.93 6.44 1.82
C PHE A 46 9.58 7.57 2.63
N LEU A 47 8.79 8.59 2.95
CA LEU A 47 9.19 9.81 3.66
C LEU A 47 8.46 9.86 5.01
N GLY A 48 8.84 8.97 5.92
CA GLY A 48 8.17 8.83 7.22
C GLY A 48 6.70 8.42 7.07
N PRO A 49 5.73 9.25 7.54
CA PRO A 49 4.30 8.96 7.40
C PRO A 49 3.75 9.15 5.97
N GLN A 50 4.60 9.63 5.05
CA GLN A 50 4.24 9.94 3.69
C GLN A 50 4.88 8.95 2.71
N VAL A 51 4.14 8.60 1.67
CA VAL A 51 4.61 7.84 0.53
C VAL A 51 4.40 8.69 -0.72
N VAL A 52 5.48 8.93 -1.44
CA VAL A 52 5.47 9.62 -2.74
C VAL A 52 5.74 8.58 -3.82
N ALA A 53 5.01 8.63 -4.93
CA ALA A 53 5.23 7.73 -6.04
C ALA A 53 5.15 8.46 -7.36
N LYS A 54 6.02 8.10 -8.30
CA LYS A 54 5.94 8.54 -9.70
C LYS A 54 5.24 7.47 -10.51
N VAL A 55 4.15 7.83 -11.18
CA VAL A 55 3.28 6.88 -11.87
C VAL A 55 3.12 7.27 -13.34
N GLN A 56 3.36 6.31 -14.22
CA GLN A 56 3.05 6.42 -15.63
C GLN A 56 1.56 6.18 -15.84
N GLY A 57 0.82 7.27 -16.09
CA GLY A 57 -0.57 7.20 -16.54
C GLY A 57 -0.67 6.99 -18.04
N THR A 58 -1.86 7.21 -18.60
CA THR A 58 -2.08 7.22 -20.05
C THR A 58 -1.51 8.46 -20.75
N ALA A 59 -1.19 9.51 -19.99
CA ALA A 59 -0.55 10.71 -20.50
C ALA A 59 0.95 10.46 -20.77
N PRO A 60 1.60 11.18 -21.72
CA PRO A 60 3.03 11.02 -21.97
C PRO A 60 3.89 11.33 -20.74
N GLU A 61 3.52 12.37 -19.99
CA GLU A 61 4.25 12.77 -18.79
C GLU A 61 3.76 11.97 -17.56
N PRO A 62 4.66 11.32 -16.80
CA PRO A 62 4.31 10.70 -15.53
C PRO A 62 3.83 11.74 -14.52
N TYR A 63 2.90 11.33 -13.66
CA TYR A 63 2.40 12.18 -12.58
C TYR A 63 2.95 11.72 -11.23
N GLU A 64 2.92 12.64 -10.26
CA GLU A 64 3.30 12.37 -8.87
C GLU A 64 2.04 12.15 -8.02
N LEU A 65 2.10 11.12 -7.19
CA LEU A 65 1.09 10.73 -6.22
C LEU A 65 1.70 10.86 -4.83
N THR A 66 0.99 11.48 -3.90
CA THR A 66 1.36 11.48 -2.49
C THR A 66 0.22 10.89 -1.65
N ILE A 67 0.56 9.93 -0.79
CA ILE A 67 -0.30 9.39 0.25
C ILE A 67 0.34 9.74 1.59
N SER A 68 -0.44 10.20 2.55
CA SER A 68 0.04 10.47 3.90
C SER A 68 -0.97 9.92 4.90
N ILE A 69 -0.46 9.33 5.98
CA ILE A 69 -1.28 8.84 7.09
C ILE A 69 -0.80 9.55 8.34
N GLU A 70 -1.72 10.02 9.17
CA GLU A 70 -1.35 10.59 10.46
C GLU A 70 -0.77 9.48 11.35
N PRO A 71 0.48 9.63 11.85
CA PRO A 71 1.04 8.66 12.76
C PRO A 71 0.30 8.70 14.09
N PHE A 72 0.16 7.54 14.73
CA PHE A 72 -0.36 7.43 16.09
C PHE A 72 0.48 8.23 17.08
N THR A 73 -0.17 8.89 18.04
CA THR A 73 0.53 9.49 19.18
C THR A 73 1.07 8.42 20.11
N GLU A 74 1.94 8.81 21.06
CA GLU A 74 2.38 7.88 22.11
C GLU A 74 1.20 7.38 22.96
N GLU A 75 0.16 8.20 23.16
CA GLU A 75 -1.06 7.74 23.84
C GLU A 75 -1.84 6.71 23.01
N ASP A 76 -1.98 6.93 21.69
CA ASP A 76 -2.68 6.01 20.78
C ASP A 76 -2.04 4.61 20.80
N TRP A 77 -0.70 4.54 20.85
CA TRP A 77 0.03 3.27 20.90
C TRP A 77 -0.32 2.42 22.12
N ASN A 78 -0.68 3.02 23.25
CA ASN A 78 -1.10 2.29 24.45
C ASN A 78 -2.41 1.51 24.26
N TYR A 79 -3.19 1.82 23.23
CA TYR A 79 -4.41 1.09 22.89
C TYR A 79 -4.19 0.00 21.83
N VAL A 80 -3.04 0.01 21.13
CA VAL A 80 -2.73 -0.91 20.03
C VAL A 80 -1.96 -2.15 20.51
N VAL A 81 -0.98 -1.96 21.41
CA VAL A 81 -0.19 -3.05 22.01
C VAL A 81 -0.74 -3.40 23.39
N GLN A 82 -1.46 -4.53 23.47
CA GLN A 82 -1.71 -5.25 24.73
C GLN A 82 -0.77 -6.44 24.85
#